data_AF-A0A484K1J1-F1
#
_entry.id   AF-A0A484K1J1-F1
#
_cell.length_a   1.000
_cell.length_b   1.000
_cell.length_c   1.000
_cell.angle_alpha   90.00
_cell.angle_beta   90.00
_cell.angle_gamma   90.00
#
_symmetry.space_group_name_H-M   'P 1'
#
loop_
_entity.id
_entity.type
_entity.pdbx_description
1 polymer ?
#
loop_
_entity_poly.entity_id
_entity_poly.type
_entity_poly.pdbx_seq_one_letter_code
_entity_poly.pdbx_strand_id
1 'polypeptide(L)'
;MEHSASWIQTLSFSFLLIASIHLFHALIISPKLTLNHQHVRVKKLPPLPLRFNSDGNFKILQVADMHFGNGMGTRCRDVLDSEFDYCSDLNTTQFLEKMIQLERPDFVVFTGIPYSYSIVYTVI
;
A
#
# COMPACT_ATOMS: atom_id res chain seq x y z
N MET A 1 -26.90 -22.40 50.90
CA MET A 1 -26.67 -23.01 49.56
C MET A 1 -26.92 -21.94 48.47
N GLU A 2 -26.16 -20.84 48.47
CA GLU A 2 -26.29 -19.78 47.44
C GLU A 2 -24.96 -19.52 46.68
N HIS A 3 -23.84 -20.02 47.20
CA HIS A 3 -22.51 -19.72 46.65
C HIS A 3 -22.13 -20.55 45.40
N SER A 4 -22.88 -21.63 45.11
CA SER A 4 -22.60 -22.53 43.98
C SER A 4 -23.29 -22.12 42.67
N ALA A 5 -24.13 -21.08 42.66
CA ALA A 5 -24.84 -20.65 41.45
C ALA A 5 -24.11 -19.52 40.70
N SER A 6 -23.34 -18.68 41.40
CA SER A 6 -22.66 -17.51 40.83
C SER A 6 -21.48 -17.89 39.90
N TRP A 7 -20.75 -18.96 40.21
CA TRP A 7 -19.62 -19.40 39.37
C TRP A 7 -20.09 -19.96 38.03
N ILE A 8 -21.24 -20.64 38.00
CA ILE A 8 -21.85 -21.15 36.77
C ILE A 8 -22.25 -19.97 35.87
N GLN A 9 -22.92 -18.97 36.42
CA GLN A 9 -23.28 -17.76 35.68
C GLN A 9 -22.05 -17.01 35.15
N THR A 10 -20.98 -16.93 35.94
CA THR A 10 -19.73 -16.30 35.53
C THR A 10 -19.04 -17.08 34.41
N LEU A 11 -19.00 -18.41 34.49
CA LEU A 11 -18.47 -19.26 33.42
C LEU A 11 -19.31 -19.20 32.15
N SER A 12 -20.64 -19.21 32.27
CA SER A 12 -21.54 -19.05 31.14
C SER A 12 -21.36 -17.71 30.45
N PHE A 13 -21.24 -16.62 31.22
CA PHE A 13 -20.98 -15.29 30.67
C PHE A 13 -19.62 -15.19 30.00
N SER A 14 -18.57 -15.75 30.61
CA SER A 14 -17.22 -15.80 30.04
C SER A 14 -17.19 -16.57 28.71
N PHE A 15 -17.87 -17.73 28.66
CA PHE A 15 -18.00 -18.51 27.44
C PHE A 15 -18.72 -17.73 26.32
N LEU A 16 -19.80 -17.01 26.66
CA LEU A 16 -20.53 -16.18 25.71
C LEU A 16 -19.68 -15.02 25.17
N LEU A 17 -18.89 -14.35 26.02
CA LEU A 17 -17.97 -13.30 25.60
C LEU A 17 -16.90 -13.84 24.66
N ILE A 18 -16.28 -14.95 25.02
CA ILE A 18 -15.25 -15.60 24.20
C ILE A 18 -15.84 -16.03 22.84
N ALA A 19 -17.01 -16.66 22.84
CA ALA A 19 -17.71 -17.06 21.61
C ALA A 19 -18.07 -15.86 20.72
N SER A 20 -18.53 -14.75 21.32
CA SER A 20 -18.83 -13.51 20.60
C SER A 20 -17.58 -12.90 19.96
N ILE A 21 -16.46 -12.87 20.68
CA ILE A 21 -15.16 -12.38 20.17
C ILE A 21 -14.68 -13.27 19.02
N HIS A 22 -14.75 -14.60 19.16
CA HIS A 22 -14.35 -15.53 18.09
C HIS A 22 -15.24 -15.38 16.85
N LEU A 23 -16.55 -15.22 17.02
CA LEU A 23 -17.48 -14.99 15.91
C LEU A 23 -17.18 -13.67 15.21
N PHE A 24 -16.95 -12.59 15.96
CA PHE A 24 -16.59 -11.29 15.40
C PHE A 24 -15.27 -11.34 14.63
N HIS A 25 -14.25 -12.01 15.18
CA HIS A 25 -12.97 -12.20 14.49
C HIS A 25 -13.15 -13.02 13.21
N ALA A 26 -13.89 -14.12 13.25
CA ALA A 26 -14.13 -14.98 12.08
C ALA A 26 -14.94 -14.28 10.97
N LEU A 27 -15.89 -13.41 11.33
CA LEU A 27 -16.75 -12.72 10.36
C LEU A 27 -16.15 -11.42 9.82
N ILE A 28 -15.34 -10.71 10.61
CA ILE A 28 -14.86 -9.37 10.25
C ILE A 28 -13.36 -9.35 9.94
N ILE A 29 -12.56 -10.09 10.70
CA ILE A 29 -11.09 -10.05 10.62
C ILE A 29 -10.59 -11.11 9.64
N SER A 30 -11.03 -12.36 9.76
CA SER A 30 -10.62 -13.45 8.87
C SER A 30 -10.85 -13.16 7.37
N PRO A 31 -12.01 -12.65 6.90
CA PRO A 31 -12.18 -12.31 5.49
C PRO A 31 -11.38 -11.08 5.04
N LYS A 32 -10.88 -10.25 5.97
CA LYS A 32 -10.00 -9.10 5.66
C LYS A 32 -8.51 -9.43 5.73
N LEU A 33 -8.12 -10.47 6.46
CA LEU A 33 -6.75 -10.99 6.57
C LEU A 33 -6.51 -12.27 5.76
N THR A 34 -7.54 -12.87 5.17
CA THR A 34 -7.34 -13.74 4.01
C THR A 34 -6.65 -12.86 2.97
N LEU A 35 -5.32 -12.96 2.90
CA LEU A 35 -4.58 -12.59 1.71
C LEU A 35 -5.33 -13.28 0.60
N ASN A 36 -6.14 -12.50 -0.11
CA ASN A 36 -6.73 -12.94 -1.36
C ASN A 36 -5.52 -13.45 -2.10
N HIS A 37 -5.46 -14.76 -2.31
CA HIS A 37 -4.49 -15.36 -3.20
C HIS A 37 -4.95 -14.96 -4.59
N GLN A 38 -4.99 -13.64 -4.84
CA GLN A 38 -4.93 -13.07 -6.15
C GLN A 38 -3.69 -13.72 -6.71
N HIS A 39 -3.93 -14.65 -7.63
CA HIS A 39 -2.96 -15.18 -8.57
C HIS A 39 -1.75 -14.27 -8.57
N VAL A 40 -0.63 -14.72 -7.99
CA VAL A 40 0.61 -13.95 -8.02
C VAL A 40 0.76 -13.55 -9.47
N ARG A 41 0.55 -12.26 -9.75
CA ARG A 41 0.57 -11.75 -11.11
C ARG A 41 2.04 -11.76 -11.45
N VAL A 42 2.51 -12.90 -11.97
CA VAL A 42 3.83 -12.99 -12.57
C VAL A 42 3.87 -11.84 -13.55
N LYS A 43 4.78 -10.89 -13.32
CA LYS A 43 4.95 -9.75 -14.22
C LYS A 43 5.20 -10.35 -15.59
N LYS A 44 4.19 -10.26 -16.46
CA LYS A 44 4.31 -10.71 -17.84
C LYS A 44 5.40 -9.85 -18.43
N LEU A 45 6.42 -10.50 -18.99
CA LEU A 45 7.49 -9.77 -19.66
C LEU A 45 6.84 -8.80 -20.66
N PRO A 46 7.24 -7.51 -20.68
CA PRO A 46 6.67 -6.56 -21.61
C PRO A 46 6.78 -7.13 -23.04
N PRO A 47 5.76 -6.91 -23.88
CA PRO A 47 5.70 -7.49 -25.23
C PRO A 47 6.85 -7.03 -26.13
N LEU A 48 7.59 -5.99 -25.73
CA LEU A 48 8.71 -5.42 -26.45
C LEU A 48 9.96 -5.52 -25.55
N PRO A 49 11.05 -6.16 -25.99
CA PRO A 49 12.31 -6.14 -25.26
C PRO A 49 12.85 -4.70 -25.20
N LEU A 50 13.56 -4.37 -24.11
CA LEU A 50 14.25 -3.08 -23.98
C LEU A 50 15.23 -2.93 -25.15
N ARG A 51 15.00 -1.92 -25.98
CA ARG A 51 15.77 -1.65 -27.19
C ARG A 51 15.82 -0.17 -27.48
N PHE A 52 16.90 0.25 -28.14
CA PHE A 52 17.02 1.60 -28.65
C PHE A 52 15.94 1.88 -29.71
N ASN A 53 15.51 3.14 -29.76
CA ASN A 53 14.61 3.64 -30.78
C ASN A 53 15.29 3.62 -32.17
N SER A 54 14.52 3.84 -33.23
CA SER A 54 15.05 3.96 -34.61
C SER A 54 16.19 4.96 -34.72
N ASP A 55 16.16 5.98 -33.86
CA ASP A 55 17.11 7.09 -33.86
C ASP A 55 18.36 6.79 -33.00
N GLY A 56 18.48 5.56 -32.47
CA GLY A 56 19.61 5.12 -31.65
C GLY A 56 19.59 5.60 -30.20
N ASN A 57 18.55 6.33 -29.78
CA ASN A 57 18.41 6.84 -28.41
C ASN A 57 17.60 5.88 -27.52
N PHE A 58 17.90 5.88 -26.23
CA PHE A 58 17.14 5.20 -25.18
C PHE A 58 17.05 6.10 -23.95
N LYS A 59 15.87 6.64 -23.68
CA LYS A 59 15.63 7.62 -22.61
C LYS A 59 15.14 6.94 -21.35
N ILE A 60 15.83 7.19 -20.24
CA ILE A 60 15.47 6.69 -18.91
C ILE A 60 14.99 7.85 -18.04
N LEU A 61 13.80 7.73 -17.45
CA LEU A 61 13.32 8.63 -16.41
C LEU A 61 13.60 7.99 -15.04
N GLN A 62 14.51 8.57 -14.28
CA GLN A 62 14.81 8.12 -12.92
C GLN A 62 14.01 8.91 -11.89
N VAL A 63 13.35 8.21 -10.99
CA VAL A 63 12.59 8.75 -9.86
C VAL A 63 13.24 8.25 -8.58
N ALA A 64 13.95 9.14 -7.88
CA ALA A 64 14.65 8.79 -6.65
C ALA A 64 13.87 9.26 -5.41
N ASP A 65 13.89 8.43 -4.36
CA ASP A 65 13.52 8.82 -2.98
C ASP A 65 12.21 9.61 -2.86
N MET A 66 11.19 9.21 -3.61
CA MET A 66 9.90 9.92 -3.63
C MET A 66 9.14 9.88 -2.29
N HIS A 67 9.54 8.98 -1.37
CA HIS A 67 8.92 8.78 -0.04
C HIS A 67 7.38 8.69 -0.08
N PHE A 68 6.85 7.94 -1.05
CA PHE A 68 5.41 7.83 -1.29
C PHE A 68 4.71 7.14 -0.12
N GLY A 69 3.69 7.78 0.44
CA GLY A 69 2.81 7.20 1.45
C GLY A 69 1.61 6.46 0.84
N ASN A 70 0.44 6.69 1.41
CA ASN A 70 -0.85 6.16 0.99
C ASN A 70 -1.72 7.24 0.35
N GLY A 71 -1.14 8.10 -0.49
CA GLY A 71 -1.87 9.11 -1.23
C GLY A 71 -2.46 10.16 -0.30
N MET A 72 -3.78 10.33 -0.36
CA MET A 72 -4.51 11.25 0.49
C MET A 72 -4.59 10.80 1.96
N GLY A 73 -4.32 9.52 2.24
CA GLY A 73 -4.39 8.96 3.59
C GLY A 73 -3.15 9.21 4.45
N THR A 74 -2.04 9.64 3.87
CA THR A 74 -0.80 9.93 4.60
C THR A 74 -0.66 11.43 4.82
N ARG A 75 -0.54 11.83 6.09
CA ARG A 75 -0.28 13.23 6.46
C ARG A 75 1.17 13.59 6.11
N CYS A 76 1.35 14.73 5.46
CA CYS A 76 2.67 15.30 5.24
C CYS A 76 3.39 15.64 6.55
N ARG A 77 4.73 15.66 6.48
CA ARG A 77 5.62 16.05 7.57
C ARG A 77 6.52 17.17 7.08
N ASP A 78 6.93 18.04 8.00
CA ASP A 78 7.94 19.08 7.73
C ASP A 78 7.57 20.06 6.60
N VAL A 79 6.27 20.37 6.46
CA VAL A 79 5.74 21.41 5.54
C VAL A 79 5.25 22.63 6.33
N LEU A 80 5.11 23.78 5.67
CA LEU A 80 4.57 24.98 6.31
C LEU A 80 3.09 24.78 6.70
N ASP A 81 2.63 25.51 7.72
CA ASP A 81 1.24 25.40 8.19
C ASP A 81 0.21 25.67 7.08
N SER A 82 0.53 26.58 6.16
CA SER A 82 -0.31 26.93 5.01
C SER A 82 -0.36 25.85 3.91
N GLU A 83 0.54 24.88 3.94
CA GLU A 83 0.70 23.87 2.88
C GLU A 83 0.04 22.54 3.24
N PHE A 84 -0.31 22.31 4.50
CA PHE A 84 -0.92 21.03 4.93
C PHE A 84 -2.22 20.69 4.20
N ASP A 85 -3.03 21.69 3.83
CA ASP A 85 -4.31 21.48 3.17
C ASP A 85 -4.17 20.95 1.73
N TYR A 86 -3.01 21.19 1.10
CA TYR A 86 -2.74 20.85 -0.29
C TYR A 86 -1.63 19.80 -0.45
N CYS A 87 -0.99 19.40 0.64
CA CYS A 87 0.10 18.45 0.63
C CYS A 87 -0.41 17.01 0.65
N SER A 88 -0.09 16.26 -0.40
CA SER A 88 -0.38 14.82 -0.50
C SER A 88 0.57 14.16 -1.50
N ASP A 89 0.77 12.84 -1.37
CA ASP A 89 1.47 12.06 -2.40
C ASP A 89 0.77 12.12 -3.76
N LEU A 90 -0.52 12.50 -3.80
CA LEU A 90 -1.25 12.73 -5.06
C LEU A 90 -0.61 13.83 -5.91
N ASN A 91 -0.01 14.84 -5.28
CA ASN A 91 0.74 15.89 -5.98
C ASN A 91 1.97 15.28 -6.66
N THR A 92 2.67 14.36 -5.98
CA THR A 92 3.79 13.61 -6.55
C THR A 92 3.34 12.71 -7.71
N THR A 93 2.18 12.06 -7.59
CA THR A 93 1.60 11.28 -8.70
C THR A 93 1.33 12.15 -9.92
N GLN A 94 0.68 13.30 -9.74
CA GLN A 94 0.39 14.25 -10.84
C GLN A 94 1.68 14.78 -11.48
N PHE A 95 2.69 15.10 -10.67
CA PHE A 95 4.00 15.53 -11.16
C PHE A 95 4.65 14.44 -12.02
N LEU A 96 4.69 13.20 -11.53
CA LEU A 96 5.30 12.10 -12.26
C LEU A 96 4.55 11.77 -13.56
N GLU A 97 3.22 11.79 -13.53
CA GLU A 97 2.40 11.62 -14.74
C GLU A 97 2.75 12.67 -15.79
N LYS A 98 2.82 13.94 -15.39
CA LYS A 98 3.22 15.04 -16.28
C LYS A 98 4.62 14.82 -16.86
N MET A 99 5.58 14.42 -16.05
CA MET A 99 6.94 14.14 -16.51
C MET A 99 6.99 12.98 -17.51
N ILE A 100 6.22 11.92 -17.29
CA ILE A 100 6.13 10.79 -18.24
C ILE A 100 5.54 11.26 -19.57
N GLN A 101 4.51 12.12 -19.56
CA GLN A 101 3.91 12.63 -20.79
C GLN A 101 4.83 13.58 -21.57
N LEU A 102 5.55 14.45 -20.85
CA LEU A 102 6.46 15.42 -21.46
C LEU A 102 7.72 14.75 -21.99
N GLU A 103 8.33 13.86 -21.20
CA GLU A 103 9.61 13.26 -21.56
C GLU A 103 9.47 12.05 -22.48
N ARG A 104 8.33 11.34 -22.41
CA ARG A 104 8.07 10.09 -23.13
C ARG A 104 9.26 9.11 -23.02
N PRO A 105 9.68 8.73 -21.79
CA PRO A 105 10.83 7.85 -21.60
C PRO A 105 10.55 6.45 -22.13
N ASP A 106 11.60 5.75 -22.55
CA ASP A 106 11.54 4.34 -22.93
C ASP A 106 11.52 3.43 -21.69
N PHE A 107 12.02 3.94 -20.56
CA PHE A 107 12.08 3.20 -19.30
C PHE A 107 11.99 4.14 -18.09
N VAL A 108 11.24 3.73 -17.06
CA VAL A 108 11.13 4.47 -15.80
C VAL A 108 11.76 3.66 -14.69
N VAL A 109 12.71 4.24 -13.97
CA VAL A 109 13.45 3.57 -12.89
C VAL A 109 13.13 4.28 -11.58
N PHE A 110 12.66 3.52 -10.60
CA PHE A 110 12.52 4.01 -9.22
C PHE A 110 13.73 3.59 -8.41
N THR A 111 14.42 4.54 -7.78
CA THR A 111 15.58 4.29 -6.92
C THR A 111 15.32 4.78 -5.50
N GLY A 112 15.91 4.12 -4.50
CA GLY A 112 15.69 4.46 -3.09
C GLY A 112 14.53 3.67 -2.46
N ILE A 113 14.01 4.15 -1.34
CA ILE A 113 12.86 3.54 -0.66
C ILE A 113 11.58 4.24 -1.17
N PRO A 114 10.86 3.65 -2.14
CA PRO A 114 9.69 4.31 -2.74
C PRO A 114 8.54 4.49 -1.76
N TYR A 115 8.43 3.62 -0.73
CA TYR A 115 7.36 3.69 0.25
C TYR A 115 7.89 3.93 1.66
N SER A 116 7.31 4.88 2.37
CA SER A 116 7.70 5.19 3.76
C SER A 116 7.59 4.00 4.74
N TYR A 117 6.91 2.91 4.37
CA TYR A 117 6.73 1.71 5.22
C TYR A 117 7.02 0.37 4.52
N SER A 118 7.54 0.36 3.28
CA SER A 118 7.76 -0.90 2.56
C SER A 118 8.93 -0.82 1.57
N ILE A 119 9.93 -1.67 1.76
CA ILE A 119 11.02 -1.86 0.80
C ILE A 119 10.46 -2.71 -0.35
N VAL A 120 10.06 -2.07 -1.44
CA VAL A 120 9.80 -2.75 -2.70
C VAL A 120 10.76 -2.19 -3.73
N TYR A 121 11.80 -2.94 -4.04
CA TYR A 121 12.57 -2.73 -5.27
C TYR A 121 11.63 -3.05 -6.45
N THR A 122 10.90 -2.06 -6.92
CA THR A 122 10.13 -2.18 -8.15
C THR A 122 10.99 -1.64 -9.29
N VAL A 123 11.74 -2.54 -9.91
CA VAL A 123 12.01 -2.42 -11.35
C VAL A 123 10.70 -2.80 -12.03
N ILE A 124 10.02 -1.87 -12.71
CA ILE A 124 8.88 -2.24 -13.56
C ILE A 124 9.42 -3.05 -14.72
#